data_AF-A0AAU8GBQ0-F1
#
_entry.id   AF-A0AAU8GBQ0-F1
#
_cell.length_a   1.000
_cell.length_b   1.000
_cell.length_c   1.000
_cell.angle_alpha   90.00
_cell.angle_beta   90.00
_cell.angle_gamma   90.00
#
_symmetry.space_group_name_H-M   'P 1'
#
loop_
_entity.id
_entity.type
_entity.pdbx_description
1 polymer ?
#
loop_
_entity_poly.entity_id
_entity_poly.type
_entity_poly.pdbx_seq_one_letter_code
_entity_poly.pdbx_strand_id
1 'polypeptide(L)'
;MANIKSSKKDIITSAKKAERNKAATSALKTAVRKTEKAIAAKDPAIKEAVTAGQSALDIAAKKGIIHPNAAARKKSRLTKKANAAAK
;
A
#
# COMPACT_ATOMS: atom_id res chain seq x y z
N MET A 1 19.81 21.68 13.88
CA MET A 1 20.20 20.88 15.07
C MET A 1 19.11 21.01 16.12
N ALA A 2 18.62 19.91 16.71
CA ALA A 2 17.67 19.98 17.80
C ALA A 2 18.40 20.29 19.10
N ASN A 3 18.10 21.43 19.73
CA ASN A 3 18.78 21.87 20.95
C ASN A 3 18.07 21.38 22.22
N ILE A 4 16.75 21.21 22.16
CA ILE A 4 15.91 20.74 23.27
C ILE A 4 15.96 19.20 23.37
N LYS A 5 15.99 18.66 24.60
CA LYS A 5 16.07 17.21 24.86
C LYS A 5 14.91 16.43 24.22
N SER A 6 13.69 16.95 24.28
CA SER A 6 12.51 16.36 23.61
C SER A 6 12.70 16.29 22.10
N SER A 7 13.13 17.38 21.47
CA SER A 7 13.36 17.43 20.02
C SER A 7 14.45 16.45 19.55
N LYS A 8 15.52 16.26 20.33
CA LYS A 8 16.54 15.23 20.02
C LYS A 8 15.95 13.82 20.04
N LYS A 9 15.09 13.53 21.03
CA LYS A 9 14.36 12.25 21.12
C LYS A 9 13.39 12.07 19.95
N ASP A 10 12.67 13.13 19.56
CA ASP A 10 11.71 13.08 18.46
C ASP A 10 12.38 12.75 17.13
N ILE A 11 13.57 13.32 16.86
CA ILE A 11 14.37 12.97 15.66
C ILE A 11 14.72 11.48 15.63
N ILE A 12 15.16 10.91 16.76
CA ILE A 12 15.51 9.49 16.82
C ILE A 12 14.29 8.61 16.59
N THR A 13 13.15 8.96 17.21
CA THR A 13 11.92 8.17 17.06
C THR A 13 11.30 8.30 15.66
N SER A 14 11.38 9.48 15.05
CA SER A 14 10.86 9.73 13.69
C SER A 14 11.68 8.96 12.65
N ALA A 15 13.01 8.94 12.76
CA ALA A 15 13.88 8.16 11.90
C ALA A 15 13.53 6.66 11.92
N LYS A 16 13.37 6.08 13.13
CA LYS A 16 12.97 4.68 13.32
C LYS A 16 11.58 4.36 12.76
N LYS A 17 10.64 5.33 12.82
CA LYS A 17 9.30 5.17 12.22
C LYS A 17 9.38 5.26 10.70
N ALA A 18 10.16 6.19 10.16
CA ALA A 18 10.34 6.40 8.73
C ALA A 18 10.92 5.16 8.05
N GLU A 19 11.93 4.52 8.63
CA GLU A 19 12.54 3.29 8.09
C GLU A 19 11.54 2.13 8.00
N ARG A 20 10.78 1.89 9.08
CA ARG A 20 9.71 0.87 9.09
C ARG A 20 8.64 1.15 8.04
N ASN A 21 8.20 2.40 7.95
CA ASN A 21 7.19 2.82 6.98
C ASN A 21 7.71 2.72 5.54
N LYS A 22 9.01 2.97 5.30
CA LYS A 22 9.64 2.82 3.98
C LYS A 22 9.54 1.39 3.48
N ALA A 23 9.89 0.41 4.31
CA ALA A 23 9.79 -1.01 3.97
C ALA A 23 8.33 -1.46 3.74
N ALA A 24 7.40 -1.04 4.61
CA ALA A 24 6.00 -1.41 4.46
C ALA A 24 5.35 -0.76 3.22
N THR A 25 5.70 0.50 2.92
CA THR A 25 5.19 1.21 1.75
C THR A 25 5.76 0.63 0.45
N SER A 26 7.03 0.21 0.42
CA SER A 26 7.61 -0.43 -0.77
C SER A 26 6.95 -1.78 -1.04
N ALA A 27 6.74 -2.61 -0.01
CA ALA A 27 6.02 -3.87 -0.13
C ALA A 27 4.59 -3.67 -0.69
N LEU A 28 3.86 -2.68 -0.16
CA LEU A 28 2.53 -2.33 -0.66
C LEU A 28 2.54 -1.92 -2.14
N LYS A 29 3.48 -1.05 -2.53
CA LYS A 29 3.62 -0.60 -3.94
C LYS A 29 3.92 -1.80 -4.86
N THR A 30 4.77 -2.72 -4.41
CA THR A 30 5.08 -3.94 -5.16
C THR A 30 3.86 -4.83 -5.32
N ALA A 31 3.07 -5.04 -4.25
CA ALA A 31 1.83 -5.82 -4.32
C ALA A 31 0.84 -5.22 -5.33
N VAL A 32 0.60 -3.91 -5.26
CA VAL A 32 -0.27 -3.22 -6.23
C VAL A 32 0.27 -3.35 -7.66
N ARG A 33 1.57 -3.17 -7.88
CA ARG A 33 2.16 -3.31 -9.22
C ARG A 33 2.04 -4.74 -9.76
N LYS A 34 2.18 -5.77 -8.91
CA LYS A 34 1.95 -7.17 -9.29
C LYS A 34 0.50 -7.38 -9.74
N THR A 35 -0.47 -6.84 -9.01
CA THR A 35 -1.89 -6.94 -9.42
C THR A 35 -2.17 -6.23 -10.74
N GLU A 36 -1.61 -5.04 -10.96
CA GLU A 36 -1.79 -4.32 -12.23
C GLU A 36 -1.16 -5.05 -13.42
N LYS A 37 0.00 -5.69 -13.23
CA LYS A 37 0.62 -6.54 -14.25
C LYS A 37 -0.23 -7.76 -14.58
N ALA A 38 -0.79 -8.44 -13.57
CA ALA A 38 -1.67 -9.59 -13.78
C ALA A 38 -2.93 -9.20 -14.55
N ILE A 39 -3.53 -8.04 -14.24
CA ILE A 39 -4.67 -7.50 -14.98
C ILE A 39 -4.29 -7.21 -16.45
N ALA A 40 -3.11 -6.63 -16.70
CA ALA A 40 -2.65 -6.36 -18.06
C ALA A 40 -2.38 -7.63 -18.88
N ALA A 41 -1.93 -8.71 -18.22
CA ALA A 41 -1.64 -10.00 -18.85
C ALA A 41 -2.88 -10.86 -19.14
N LYS A 42 -4.09 -10.43 -18.72
CA LYS A 42 -5.35 -11.19 -18.85
C LYS A 42 -5.27 -12.64 -18.30
N ASP A 43 -4.52 -12.80 -17.21
CA ASP A 43 -4.27 -14.09 -16.58
C ASP A 43 -5.56 -14.67 -15.93
N PRO A 44 -5.87 -15.97 -16.06
CA PRO A 44 -7.00 -16.59 -15.33
C PRO A 44 -6.94 -16.37 -13.81
N ALA A 45 -5.75 -16.13 -13.23
CA ALA A 45 -5.56 -15.87 -11.80
C ALA A 45 -5.85 -14.41 -11.36
N ILE A 46 -6.41 -13.55 -12.23
CA ILE A 46 -6.69 -12.13 -11.90
C ILE A 46 -7.53 -11.97 -10.63
N LYS A 47 -8.53 -12.83 -10.41
CA LYS A 47 -9.42 -12.71 -9.24
C LYS A 47 -8.66 -12.86 -7.93
N GLU A 48 -7.78 -13.85 -7.83
CA GLU A 48 -6.96 -14.11 -6.64
C GLU A 48 -5.92 -13.03 -6.42
N ALA A 49 -5.30 -12.54 -7.50
CA ALA A 49 -4.37 -11.42 -7.40
C ALA A 49 -5.05 -10.16 -6.87
N VAL A 50 -6.27 -9.87 -7.34
CA VAL A 50 -7.03 -8.69 -6.91
C VAL A 50 -7.46 -8.81 -5.45
N THR A 51 -7.93 -9.97 -4.98
CA THR A 51 -8.30 -10.16 -3.56
C THR A 51 -7.09 -10.01 -2.64
N ALA A 52 -5.94 -10.58 -3.01
CA ALA A 52 -4.70 -10.41 -2.27
C ALA A 52 -4.25 -8.93 -2.21
N GLY A 53 -4.36 -8.21 -3.34
CA GLY A 53 -4.05 -6.78 -3.41
C GLY A 53 -4.98 -5.91 -2.56
N GLN A 54 -6.28 -6.23 -2.54
CA GLN A 54 -7.26 -5.55 -1.69
C GLN A 54 -6.99 -5.78 -0.20
N SER A 55 -6.70 -7.02 0.19
CA SER A 55 -6.34 -7.37 1.57
C SER A 55 -5.10 -6.63 2.03
N ALA A 56 -4.05 -6.55 1.19
CA ALA A 56 -2.84 -5.79 1.50
C ALA A 56 -3.11 -4.28 1.72
N LEU A 57 -4.01 -3.68 0.93
CA LEU A 57 -4.42 -2.28 1.10
C LEU A 57 -5.17 -2.05 2.42
N ASP A 58 -6.04 -2.98 2.81
CA ASP A 58 -6.81 -2.88 4.05
C ASP A 58 -5.95 -3.09 5.29
N ILE A 59 -5.00 -4.01 5.25
CA ILE A 59 -4.00 -4.18 6.32
C ILE A 59 -3.14 -2.92 6.45
N ALA A 60 -2.74 -2.30 5.34
CA ALA A 60 -1.96 -1.07 5.37
C ALA A 60 -2.76 0.11 5.94
N ALA A 61 -4.06 0.18 5.68
CA ALA A 61 -4.95 1.16 6.30
C ALA A 61 -5.10 0.91 7.81
N LYS A 62 -5.33 -0.33 8.23
CA LYS A 62 -5.47 -0.71 9.65
C LYS A 62 -4.21 -0.42 10.45
N LYS A 63 -3.02 -0.59 9.86
CA LYS A 63 -1.73 -0.26 10.47
C LYS A 63 -1.37 1.23 10.41
N GLY A 64 -2.24 2.08 9.85
CA GLY A 64 -1.98 3.53 9.72
C GLY A 64 -0.85 3.89 8.75
N ILE A 65 -0.42 2.96 7.89
CA ILE A 65 0.64 3.21 6.89
C ILE A 65 0.09 4.08 5.76
N ILE A 66 -1.18 3.88 5.38
CA ILE A 66 -1.91 4.71 4.44
C ILE A 66 -3.23 5.16 5.06
N HIS A 67 -3.72 6.33 4.65
CA HIS A 67 -5.03 6.80 5.06
C HIS A 67 -6.15 5.87 4.53
N PRO A 68 -7.24 5.63 5.27
CA PRO A 68 -8.37 4.79 4.82
C PRO A 68 -8.94 5.26 3.48
N ASN A 69 -9.08 6.57 3.27
CA ASN A 69 -9.53 7.12 1.98
C ASN A 69 -8.57 6.81 0.82
N ALA A 70 -7.25 6.76 1.09
CA ALA A 70 -6.27 6.38 0.07
C ALA A 70 -6.38 4.89 -0.27
N ALA A 71 -6.62 4.03 0.73
CA ALA A 71 -6.89 2.61 0.52
C ALA A 71 -8.17 2.41 -0.30
N ALA A 72 -9.28 3.06 0.07
CA ALA A 72 -10.56 3.00 -0.64
C ALA A 72 -10.43 3.43 -2.10
N ARG A 73 -9.74 4.55 -2.36
CA ARG A 73 -9.48 5.04 -3.73
C ARG A 73 -8.69 4.02 -4.55
N LYS A 74 -7.66 3.41 -3.97
CA LYS A 74 -6.84 2.39 -4.66
C LYS A 74 -7.64 1.11 -4.94
N LYS A 75 -8.43 0.64 -3.98
CA LYS A 75 -9.34 -0.51 -4.17
C LYS A 75 -10.32 -0.25 -5.32
N SER A 76 -10.98 0.90 -5.33
CA SER A 76 -11.91 1.28 -6.40
C SER A 76 -11.26 1.34 -7.79
N ARG A 77 -10.01 1.82 -7.88
CA ARG A 77 -9.28 1.84 -9.16
C ARG A 77 -8.88 0.44 -9.63
N LEU A 78 -8.45 -0.43 -8.72
CA LEU A 78 -8.10 -1.82 -9.05
C LEU A 78 -9.33 -2.60 -9.53
N THR A 79 -10.48 -2.46 -8.86
CA THR A 79 -11.72 -3.15 -9.27
C THR A 79 -12.21 -2.68 -10.62
N LYS A 80 -12.18 -1.36 -10.89
CA LYS A 80 -12.54 -0.83 -12.21
C LYS A 80 -11.66 -1.40 -13.33
N LYS A 81 -10.35 -1.47 -13.12
CA LYS A 81 -9.41 -2.05 -14.09
C LYS A 81 -9.66 -3.54 -14.32
N ALA A 82 -9.88 -4.31 -13.25
CA ALA A 82 -10.16 -5.74 -13.34
C ALA A 82 -11.48 -6.01 -14.09
N ASN A 83 -12.54 -5.26 -13.79
CA ASN A 83 -13.83 -5.40 -14.47
C ASN A 83 -13.75 -5.01 -15.96
N ALA A 84 -12.96 -3.99 -16.30
CA ALA A 84 -12.74 -3.60 -17.68
C ALA A 84 -11.94 -4.64 -18.47
N ALA A 85 -11.01 -5.35 -17.83
CA ALA A 85 -10.23 -6.43 -18.46
C ALA A 85 -11.02 -7.73 -18.64
N ALA A 86 -12.08 -7.93 -17.86
CA ALA A 86 -12.97 -9.10 -17.92
C ALA A 86 -14.11 -8.95 -18.95
N LYS A 87 -14.28 -7.75 -19.53
CA LYS A 87 -15.24 -7.46 -20.60
C LYS A 87 -14.56 -7.58 -21.96
#